data_AF-A0A3G6UX96-F1
#
_entry.id   AF-A0A3G6UX96-F1
#
_cell.length_a   1.000
_cell.length_b   1.000
_cell.length_c   1.000
_cell.angle_alpha   90.00
_cell.angle_beta   90.00
_cell.angle_gamma   90.00
#
_symmetry.space_group_name_H-M   'P 1'
#
loop_
_entity.id
_entity.type
_entity.pdbx_description
1 polymer ?
#
loop_
_entity_poly.entity_id
_entity_poly.type
_entity_poly.pdbx_seq_one_letter_code
_entity_poly.pdbx_strand_id
1 'polypeptide(L)'
;MEIVIVVLLIAAIAMLIYSFIKKDKVQEIEKDLDQLQLSAMQEIYKLKKKVKVLEEEILQDDIQSMSQEEQLDYHIEKKVVAKYKHGMTIDAIAKSENISEKQVQSIIKRNERVLT
;
A
#
# COMPACT_ATOMS: atom_id res chain seq x y z
N MET A 1 -12.29 58.02 -37.78
CA MET A 1 -11.40 56.94 -38.26
C MET A 1 -10.17 56.80 -37.39
N GLU A 2 -9.40 57.87 -37.16
CA GLU A 2 -8.15 57.82 -36.37
C GLU A 2 -8.34 57.45 -34.89
N ILE A 3 -9.36 57.97 -34.21
CA ILE A 3 -9.65 57.65 -32.80
C ILE A 3 -9.95 56.15 -32.60
N VAL A 4 -10.65 55.54 -33.55
CA VAL A 4 -10.98 54.10 -33.52
C VAL A 4 -9.71 53.26 -33.60
N ILE A 5 -8.76 53.68 -34.46
CA ILE A 5 -7.46 53.02 -34.60
C ILE A 5 -6.64 53.13 -33.31
N VAL A 6 -6.63 54.30 -32.67
CA VAL A 6 -5.90 54.51 -31.40
C VAL A 6 -6.48 53.65 -30.27
N VAL A 7 -7.81 53.57 -30.15
CA VAL A 7 -8.47 52.74 -29.12
C VAL A 7 -8.20 51.26 -29.35
N LEU A 8 -8.27 50.79 -30.61
CA LEU A 8 -7.93 49.41 -30.95
C LEU A 8 -6.46 49.08 -30.67
N LEU A 9 -5.56 50.03 -30.90
CA LEU A 9 -4.14 49.86 -30.60
C LEU A 9 -3.89 49.73 -29.10
N ILE A 10 -4.56 50.55 -28.28
CA ILE A 10 -4.49 50.43 -26.82
C ILE A 10 -5.09 49.11 -26.33
N ALA A 11 -6.23 48.69 -26.90
CA ALA A 11 -6.85 47.41 -26.57
C ALA A 11 -5.96 46.21 -26.93
N ALA A 12 -5.25 46.28 -28.06
CA ALA A 12 -4.30 45.25 -28.47
C ALA A 12 -3.09 45.18 -27.51
N ILE A 13 -2.55 46.33 -27.11
CA ILE A 13 -1.46 46.39 -26.11
C ILE A 13 -1.93 45.83 -24.77
N ALA A 14 -3.13 46.20 -24.32
CA ALA A 14 -3.71 45.69 -23.07
C ALA A 14 -3.90 44.15 -23.11
N MET A 15 -4.40 43.60 -24.23
CA MET A 15 -4.52 42.16 -24.40
C MET A 15 -3.17 41.44 -24.41
N LEU A 16 -2.14 42.04 -25.01
CA LEU A 16 -0.79 41.46 -24.98
C LEU A 16 -0.28 41.37 -23.55
N ILE A 17 -0.38 42.44 -22.77
CA ILE A 17 0.05 42.45 -21.35
C ILE A 17 -0.71 41.39 -20.55
N TYR A 18 -2.03 41.28 -20.76
CA TYR A 18 -2.86 40.26 -20.09
C TYR A 18 -2.45 38.82 -20.45
N SER A 19 -2.05 38.59 -21.70
CA SER A 19 -1.62 37.27 -22.19
C SER A 19 -0.36 36.77 -21.50
N PHE A 20 0.58 37.66 -21.17
CA PHE A 20 1.81 37.26 -20.49
C PHE A 20 1.55 36.87 -19.02
N ILE A 21 0.66 37.56 -18.31
CA ILE A 21 0.40 37.31 -16.87
C ILE A 21 -0.32 35.98 -16.62
N LYS A 22 -1.22 35.54 -17.52
CA LYS A 22 -2.01 34.32 -17.33
C LYS A 22 -1.21 33.03 -17.52
N LYS A 23 -0.21 33.05 -18.41
CA LYS A 23 0.52 31.84 -18.80
C LYS A 23 1.48 31.35 -17.71
N ASP A 24 2.14 32.26 -17.02
CA ASP A 24 3.11 31.90 -15.97
C ASP A 24 2.44 31.31 -14.72
N LYS A 25 1.32 31.90 -14.26
CA LYS A 25 0.65 31.45 -13.03
C LYS A 25 0.07 30.04 -13.12
N VAL A 26 -0.46 29.66 -14.27
CA VAL A 26 -1.06 28.32 -14.45
C VAL A 26 0.02 27.24 -14.46
N GLN A 27 1.15 27.51 -15.12
CA GLN A 27 2.28 26.57 -15.19
C GLN A 27 2.98 26.38 -13.84
N GLU A 28 3.08 27.44 -13.04
CA GLU A 28 3.66 27.37 -11.69
C GLU A 28 2.81 26.51 -10.76
N ILE A 29 1.48 26.68 -10.79
CA ILE A 29 0.53 25.89 -9.97
C ILE A 29 0.57 24.40 -10.35
N GLU A 30 0.63 24.09 -11.64
CA GLU A 30 0.71 22.70 -12.12
C GLU A 30 2.00 22.03 -11.64
N LYS A 31 3.13 22.74 -11.68
CA LYS A 31 4.42 22.25 -11.20
C LYS A 31 4.45 22.03 -9.68
N ASP A 32 3.85 22.94 -8.91
CA ASP A 32 3.74 22.79 -7.46
C ASP A 32 2.86 21.60 -7.07
N LEU A 33 1.78 21.36 -7.82
CA LEU A 33 0.93 20.17 -7.65
C LEU A 33 1.68 18.88 -7.97
N ASP A 34 2.44 18.83 -9.06
CA ASP A 34 3.25 17.66 -9.42
C ASP A 34 4.30 17.36 -8.35
N GLN A 35 4.98 18.40 -7.85
CA GLN A 35 5.97 18.27 -6.78
C GLN A 35 5.34 17.81 -5.46
N LEU A 36 4.16 18.33 -5.12
CA LEU A 36 3.40 17.89 -3.95
C LEU A 36 2.99 16.43 -4.08
N GLN A 37 2.47 16.03 -5.25
CA GLN A 37 2.04 14.66 -5.51
C GLN A 37 3.22 13.67 -5.43
N LEU A 38 4.36 14.03 -6.03
CA LEU A 38 5.58 13.23 -5.95
C LEU A 38 6.05 13.08 -4.49
N SER A 39 6.03 14.17 -3.73
CA SER A 39 6.46 14.17 -2.32
C SER A 39 5.54 13.33 -1.46
N ALA A 40 4.22 13.47 -1.61
CA ALA A 40 3.22 12.66 -0.93
C ALA A 40 3.40 11.16 -1.22
N MET A 41 3.67 10.79 -2.48
CA MET A 41 3.92 9.40 -2.84
C MET A 41 5.19 8.85 -2.17
N GLN A 42 6.26 9.64 -2.09
CA GLN A 42 7.47 9.26 -1.37
C GLN A 42 7.23 9.09 0.14
N GLU A 43 6.44 9.99 0.74
CA GLU A 43 6.08 9.91 2.16
C GLU A 43 5.23 8.67 2.46
N ILE A 44 4.19 8.41 1.64
CA ILE A 44 3.36 7.20 1.75
C ILE A 44 4.23 5.95 1.64
N TYR A 45 5.18 5.91 0.72
CA TYR A 45 6.09 4.77 0.58
C TYR A 45 6.94 4.57 1.85
N LYS A 46 7.51 5.64 2.40
CA LYS A 46 8.29 5.59 3.65
C LYS A 46 7.42 5.12 4.83
N LEU A 47 6.20 5.63 4.95
CA LEU A 47 5.22 5.21 5.95
C LEU A 47 4.91 3.71 5.81
N LYS A 48 4.59 3.25 4.61
CA LYS A 48 4.32 1.82 4.33
C LYS A 48 5.49 0.94 4.74
N LYS A 49 6.73 1.37 4.48
CA LYS A 49 7.93 0.62 4.91
C LYS A 49 8.06 0.57 6.43
N LYS A 50 7.85 1.68 7.13
CA LYS A 50 7.89 1.73 8.60
C LYS A 50 6.83 0.83 9.23
N VAL A 51 5.60 0.88 8.72
CA VAL A 51 4.51 0.01 9.19
C VAL A 51 4.87 -1.46 8.97
N LYS A 52 5.39 -1.82 7.80
CA LYS A 52 5.80 -3.21 7.53
C LYS A 52 6.87 -3.72 8.51
N VAL A 53 7.87 -2.89 8.83
CA VAL A 53 8.90 -3.27 9.82
C VAL A 53 8.28 -3.44 11.20
N LEU A 54 7.40 -2.53 11.61
CA LEU A 54 6.69 -2.64 12.89
C LEU A 54 5.82 -3.90 12.94
N GLU A 55 5.14 -4.26 11.86
CA GLU A 55 4.39 -5.53 11.76
C GLU A 55 5.33 -6.73 11.94
N GLU A 56 6.47 -6.75 11.25
CA GLU A 56 7.47 -7.83 11.38
C GLU A 56 8.05 -7.92 12.81
N GLU A 57 8.34 -6.79 13.44
CA GLU A 57 8.84 -6.71 14.83
C GLU A 57 7.80 -7.20 15.84
N ILE A 58 6.55 -6.75 15.76
CA ILE A 58 5.47 -7.21 16.65
C ILE A 58 5.25 -8.72 16.52
N LEU A 59 5.22 -9.24 15.29
CA LEU A 59 5.13 -10.68 15.05
C LEU A 59 6.31 -11.45 15.67
N GLN A 60 7.50 -10.85 15.72
CA GLN A 60 8.69 -11.49 16.26
C GLN A 60 8.74 -11.43 17.80
N ASP A 61 8.30 -10.31 18.40
CA ASP A 61 8.20 -10.15 19.85
C ASP A 61 7.18 -11.13 20.46
N ASP A 62 6.02 -11.29 19.81
CA ASP A 62 5.01 -12.28 20.23
C ASP A 62 5.63 -13.69 20.25
N ILE A 63 6.36 -14.06 19.20
CA ILE A 63 7.02 -15.37 19.10
C ILE A 63 8.14 -15.52 20.16
N GLN A 64 8.95 -14.49 20.40
CA GLN A 64 10.03 -14.55 21.41
C GLN A 64 9.52 -14.71 22.85
N SER A 65 8.30 -14.27 23.13
CA SER A 65 7.67 -14.44 24.45
C SER A 65 7.13 -15.85 24.72
N MET A 66 7.03 -16.69 23.67
CA MET A 66 6.51 -18.06 23.74
C MET A 66 7.60 -19.09 24.09
N SER A 67 7.22 -20.18 24.76
CA SER A 67 8.12 -21.32 24.97
C SER A 67 8.48 -22.02 23.64
N GLN A 68 9.60 -22.76 23.61
CA GLN A 68 10.05 -23.46 22.39
C GLN A 68 9.00 -24.43 21.80
N GLU A 69 8.22 -25.08 22.66
CA GLU A 69 7.13 -25.99 22.24
C GLU A 69 5.97 -25.21 21.62
N GLU A 70 5.59 -24.08 22.21
CA GLU A 70 4.54 -23.20 21.69
C GLU A 70 4.95 -22.54 20.36
N GLN A 71 6.23 -22.16 20.21
CA GLN A 71 6.75 -21.64 18.95
C GLN A 71 6.63 -22.67 17.82
N LEU A 72 7.01 -23.92 18.10
CA LEU A 72 6.93 -25.00 17.12
C LEU A 72 5.47 -25.28 16.71
N ASP A 73 4.55 -25.32 17.67
CA ASP A 73 3.13 -25.54 17.41
C ASP A 73 2.52 -24.38 16.59
N TYR A 74 2.83 -23.12 16.94
CA TYR A 74 2.42 -21.94 16.18
C TYR A 74 2.91 -21.97 14.72
N HIS A 75 4.17 -22.34 14.50
CA HIS A 75 4.73 -22.46 13.15
C HIS A 75 4.04 -23.56 12.33
N ILE A 76 3.72 -24.70 12.95
CA ILE A 76 2.98 -25.80 12.30
C ILE A 76 1.56 -25.35 11.97
N GLU A 77 0.85 -24.72 12.90
CA GLU A 77 -0.50 -24.21 12.67
C GLU A 77 -0.55 -23.22 11.51
N LYS A 78 0.39 -22.26 11.46
CA LYS A 78 0.47 -21.25 10.39
C LYS A 78 0.73 -21.88 9.02
N LYS A 79 1.61 -22.90 8.94
CA LYS A 79 1.89 -23.64 7.69
C LYS A 79 0.68 -24.44 7.22
N VAL A 80 -0.01 -25.12 8.13
CA VAL A 80 -1.22 -25.89 7.81
C VAL A 80 -2.32 -24.99 7.27
N VAL A 81 -2.59 -23.85 7.93
CA VAL A 81 -3.58 -22.86 7.47
C VAL A 81 -3.20 -22.29 6.10
N ALA A 82 -1.93 -21.91 5.90
CA ALA A 82 -1.47 -21.39 4.62
C ALA A 82 -1.67 -22.41 3.48
N LYS A 83 -1.22 -23.66 3.66
CA LYS A 83 -1.37 -24.72 2.65
C LYS A 83 -2.84 -25.04 2.35
N TYR A 84 -3.70 -25.03 3.36
CA TYR A 84 -5.13 -25.24 3.18
C TYR A 84 -5.79 -24.09 2.38
N LYS A 85 -5.45 -22.82 2.65
CA LYS A 85 -5.92 -21.66 1.86
C LYS A 85 -5.48 -21.73 0.39
N HIS A 86 -4.36 -22.38 0.09
CA HIS A 86 -3.88 -22.63 -1.27
C HIS A 86 -4.56 -23.82 -1.96
N GLY A 87 -5.58 -24.44 -1.35
CA GLY A 87 -6.36 -25.53 -1.94
C GLY A 87 -5.72 -26.92 -1.82
N MET A 88 -4.72 -27.08 -0.94
CA MET A 88 -4.06 -28.37 -0.73
C MET A 88 -4.94 -29.32 0.11
N THR A 89 -4.95 -30.61 -0.22
CA THR A 89 -5.78 -31.60 0.48
C THR A 89 -5.22 -31.95 1.86
N ILE A 90 -6.09 -32.39 2.77
CA ILE A 90 -5.74 -32.74 4.17
C ILE A 90 -4.63 -33.81 4.21
N ASP A 91 -4.71 -34.83 3.35
CA ASP A 91 -3.71 -35.90 3.22
C ASP A 91 -2.34 -35.37 2.73
N ALA A 92 -2.34 -34.47 1.75
CA ALA A 92 -1.12 -33.85 1.24
C ALA A 92 -0.43 -32.97 2.30
N ILE A 93 -1.23 -32.22 3.07
CA ILE A 93 -0.72 -31.40 4.18
C ILE A 93 -0.12 -32.29 5.28
N ALA A 94 -0.84 -33.34 5.70
CA ALA A 94 -0.39 -34.31 6.70
C ALA A 94 0.96 -34.95 6.34
N LYS A 95 1.11 -35.41 5.10
CA LYS A 95 2.37 -35.97 4.57
C LYS A 95 3.49 -34.95 4.52
N SER A 96 3.18 -33.73 4.12
CA SER A 96 4.20 -32.67 3.96
C SER A 96 4.71 -32.09 5.28
N GLU A 97 3.90 -32.11 6.34
CA GLU A 97 4.26 -31.58 7.67
C GLU A 97 4.55 -32.70 8.69
N ASN A 98 4.52 -33.98 8.28
CA ASN A 98 4.75 -35.15 9.15
C ASN A 98 3.81 -35.21 10.37
N ILE A 99 2.56 -34.77 10.20
CA ILE A 99 1.53 -34.75 11.25
C ILE A 99 0.34 -35.62 10.86
N SER A 100 -0.46 -36.04 11.85
CA SER A 100 -1.63 -36.86 11.56
C SER A 100 -2.74 -36.05 10.87
N GLU A 101 -3.51 -36.70 10.00
CA GLU A 101 -4.68 -36.09 9.37
C GLU A 101 -5.69 -35.53 10.38
N LYS A 102 -5.82 -36.18 11.55
CA LYS A 102 -6.65 -35.71 12.66
C LYS A 102 -6.17 -34.37 13.23
N GLN A 103 -4.85 -34.18 13.34
CA GLN A 103 -4.28 -32.90 13.78
C GLN A 103 -4.47 -31.81 12.73
N VAL A 104 -4.31 -32.14 11.44
CA VAL A 104 -4.60 -31.19 10.35
C VAL A 104 -6.06 -30.73 10.42
N GLN A 105 -7.00 -31.67 10.58
CA GLN A 105 -8.42 -31.34 10.74
C GLN A 105 -8.72 -30.49 11.97
N SER A 106 -8.09 -30.78 13.11
CA SER A 106 -8.33 -30.02 14.34
C SER A 106 -7.81 -28.58 14.23
N ILE A 107 -6.67 -28.38 13.57
CA ILE A 107 -6.09 -27.05 13.31
C ILE A 107 -6.98 -26.25 12.35
N ILE A 108 -7.44 -26.85 11.25
CA ILE A 108 -8.34 -26.19 10.29
C ILE A 108 -9.65 -25.78 10.97
N LYS A 109 -10.27 -26.69 11.74
CA LYS A 109 -11.52 -26.43 12.45
C LYS A 109 -11.39 -25.32 13.49
N ARG A 110 -10.26 -25.26 14.19
CA ARG A 110 -9.96 -24.20 15.17
C ARG A 110 -9.80 -22.84 14.51
N ASN A 111 -9.30 -22.81 13.26
CA ASN A 111 -8.94 -21.60 12.53
C ASN A 111 -9.94 -21.21 11.42
N GLU A 112 -11.16 -21.75 11.44
CA GLU A 112 -12.25 -21.44 10.47
C GLU A 112 -12.49 -19.93 10.27
N ARG A 113 -12.31 -19.11 11.32
CA ARG A 113 -12.48 -17.65 11.25
C ARG A 113 -11.46 -16.91 10.38
N VAL A 114 -10.29 -17.51 10.13
CA VAL A 114 -9.20 -16.93 9.32
C VAL A 114 -9.25 -17.47 7.87
N LEU A 115 -10.10 -18.47 7.64
CA LEU A 115 -10.31 -19.17 6.38
C LEU A 115 -11.53 -18.67 5.59
N THR A 116 -12.43 -17.94 6.24
CA THR A 116 -13.54 -17.18 5.62
C THR A 116 -13.07 -15.80 5.20
#